data_AF-A0A8W8K6T5-F1
#
_entry.id   AF-A0A8W8K6T5-F1
#
_cell.length_a   1.000
_cell.length_b   1.000
_cell.length_c   1.000
_cell.angle_alpha   90.00
_cell.angle_beta   90.00
_cell.angle_gamma   90.00
#
_symmetry.space_group_name_H-M   'P 1'
#
loop_
_entity.id
_entity.type
_entity.pdbx_description
1 polymer ?
#
loop_
_entity_poly.entity_id
_entity_poly.type
_entity_poly.pdbx_seq_one_letter_code
_entity_poly.pdbx_strand_id
1 'polypeptide(L)'
;ERVRMLVRRAAVLPLIPEHRVEDVWLEALEDNGDDDNDVLRFKDYVTETWVEGHLTHWNHYENDGSRTTNVVEGWHHKFNRMCRRPHPNIFMFIQLIQKEQAANEAKMIQLAAGGVVRPKKKKYRQLDSRIRHLKDRLRQGTIQLMEYADAASRLLHLE
;
A
#
# COMPACT_ATOMS: atom_id res chain seq x y z
N GLU A 1 24.93 -1.82 8.39
CA GLU A 1 23.78 -2.33 9.16
C GLU A 1 22.76 -1.23 9.50
N ARG A 2 23.21 -0.09 10.04
CA ARG A 2 22.36 1.08 10.38
C ARG A 2 21.58 1.66 9.20
N VAL A 3 22.26 1.97 8.09
CA VAL A 3 21.61 2.46 6.84
C VAL A 3 20.55 1.48 6.32
N ARG A 4 20.78 0.17 6.43
CA ARG A 4 19.78 -0.84 6.04
C ARG A 4 18.52 -0.75 6.92
N MET A 5 18.69 -0.47 8.21
CA MET A 5 17.57 -0.26 9.12
C MET A 5 16.83 1.05 8.81
N LEU A 6 17.56 2.13 8.50
CA LEU A 6 16.98 3.39 8.05
C LEU A 6 16.03 3.19 6.85
N VAL A 7 16.52 2.54 5.79
CA VAL A 7 15.70 2.25 4.60
C VAL A 7 14.51 1.35 4.93
N ARG A 8 14.70 0.35 5.81
CA ARG A 8 13.61 -0.54 6.26
C ARG A 8 12.53 0.18 7.05
N ARG A 9 12.90 1.13 7.92
CA ARG A 9 11.96 1.95 8.69
C ARG A 9 11.26 2.96 7.80
N ALA A 10 11.95 3.58 6.84
CA ALA A 10 11.31 4.40 5.82
C ALA A 10 10.24 3.61 5.03
N ALA A 11 10.58 2.39 4.60
CA ALA A 11 9.68 1.57 3.79
C ALA A 11 8.45 1.03 4.57
N VAL A 12 8.50 1.01 5.89
CA VAL A 12 7.38 0.53 6.73
C VAL A 12 6.44 1.64 7.18
N LEU A 13 6.79 2.92 6.99
CA LEU A 13 5.96 4.07 7.36
C LEU A 13 4.50 3.96 6.90
N PRO A 14 4.16 3.44 5.69
CA PRO A 14 2.77 3.27 5.27
C PRO A 14 1.97 2.29 6.14
N LEU A 15 2.66 1.47 6.93
CA LEU A 15 2.07 0.50 7.83
C LEU A 15 2.18 0.95 9.29
N ILE A 16 2.49 2.21 9.58
CA ILE A 16 2.51 2.78 10.94
C ILE A 16 1.20 3.57 11.17
N PRO A 17 0.60 3.53 12.39
CA PRO A 17 -0.52 4.41 12.71
C PRO A 17 -0.18 5.86 12.37
N GLU A 18 -1.07 6.57 11.68
CA GLU A 18 -0.79 7.92 11.14
C GLU A 18 -0.20 8.87 12.19
N HIS A 19 -0.82 8.93 13.36
CA HIS A 19 -0.39 9.75 14.50
C HIS A 19 0.93 9.32 15.17
N ARG A 20 1.57 8.24 14.70
CA ARG A 20 2.84 7.69 15.22
C ARG A 20 3.91 7.58 14.13
N VAL A 21 3.64 8.06 12.91
CA VAL A 21 4.60 8.00 11.78
C VAL A 21 5.86 8.80 12.11
N GLU A 22 5.69 10.00 12.66
CA GLU A 22 6.80 10.87 13.04
C GLU A 22 7.68 10.22 14.12
N ASP A 23 7.10 9.61 15.16
CA ASP A 23 7.86 8.89 16.19
C ASP A 23 8.81 7.85 15.61
N VAL A 24 8.32 7.00 14.68
CA VAL A 24 9.15 5.95 14.05
C VAL A 24 10.23 6.57 13.17
N TRP A 25 9.93 7.67 12.50
CA TRP A 25 10.88 8.32 11.61
C TRP A 25 11.98 9.04 12.39
N LEU A 26 11.65 9.77 13.47
CA LEU A 26 12.62 10.42 14.35
C LEU A 26 13.62 9.41 14.94
N GLU A 27 13.13 8.28 15.44
CA GLU A 27 13.98 7.19 15.93
C GLU A 27 14.89 6.62 14.82
N ALA A 28 14.40 6.56 13.58
CA ALA A 28 15.23 6.15 12.45
C ALA A 28 16.32 7.18 12.10
N LEU A 29 16.03 8.47 12.25
CA LEU A 29 16.99 9.56 12.05
C LEU A 29 18.07 9.53 13.14
N GLU A 30 17.71 9.38 14.41
CA GLU A 30 18.65 9.35 15.54
C GLU A 30 19.63 8.16 15.48
N ASP A 31 19.15 7.00 15.02
CA ASP A 31 19.98 5.80 14.86
C ASP A 31 21.07 5.93 13.76
N ASN A 32 21.02 6.98 12.93
CA ASN A 32 21.91 7.19 11.80
C ASN A 32 22.55 8.59 11.86
N GLY A 33 23.87 8.69 11.78
CA GLY A 33 24.56 9.99 11.69
C GLY A 33 24.32 10.71 10.35
N ASP A 34 24.86 11.92 10.25
CA ASP A 34 24.77 12.78 9.05
C ASP A 34 26.12 12.88 8.30
N ASP A 35 27.05 11.97 8.60
CA ASP A 35 28.41 11.98 8.06
C ASP A 35 28.46 11.64 6.55
N ASP A 36 27.38 11.06 6.01
CA ASP A 36 27.28 10.63 4.61
C ASP A 36 26.23 11.47 3.87
N ASN A 37 26.67 12.16 2.81
CA ASN A 37 25.81 13.04 2.01
C ASN A 37 24.66 12.27 1.33
N ASP A 38 24.87 11.03 0.89
CA ASP A 38 23.85 10.24 0.23
C ASP A 38 22.76 9.84 1.22
N VAL A 39 23.15 9.51 2.46
CA VAL A 39 22.22 9.23 3.56
C VAL A 39 21.44 10.48 3.94
N LEU A 40 22.10 11.64 4.03
CA LEU A 40 21.45 12.91 4.33
C LEU A 40 20.40 13.26 3.26
N ARG A 41 20.74 13.18 1.97
CA ARG A 41 19.78 13.40 0.87
C ARG A 41 18.60 12.44 0.93
N PHE A 42 18.83 11.19 1.31
CA PHE A 42 17.74 10.23 1.51
C PHE A 42 16.82 10.62 2.67
N LYS A 43 17.40 11.02 3.81
CA LYS A 43 16.66 11.50 4.97
C LYS A 43 15.80 12.70 4.61
N ASP A 44 16.39 13.72 3.99
CA ASP A 44 15.71 14.95 3.57
C ASP A 44 14.54 14.62 2.62
N TYR A 45 14.80 13.81 1.60
CA TYR A 45 13.76 13.38 0.66
C TYR A 45 12.59 12.68 1.37
N VAL A 46 12.87 11.76 2.29
CA VAL A 46 11.81 11.02 3.00
C VAL A 46 11.02 11.93 3.92
N THR A 47 11.71 12.81 4.66
CA THR A 47 11.08 13.78 5.56
C THR A 47 10.16 14.72 4.79
N GLU A 48 10.68 15.44 3.80
CA GLU A 48 9.95 16.47 3.07
C GLU A 48 8.80 15.89 2.22
N THR A 49 9.05 14.76 1.55
CA THR A 49 8.08 14.19 0.60
C THR A 49 6.99 13.40 1.31
N TRP A 50 7.39 12.54 2.25
CA TRP A 50 6.49 11.55 2.80
C TRP A 50 5.99 11.97 4.17
N VAL A 51 6.88 12.31 5.11
CA VAL A 51 6.51 12.56 6.52
C VAL A 51 5.80 13.91 6.70
N GLU A 52 6.37 14.99 6.16
CA GLU A 52 5.78 16.34 6.21
C GLU A 52 4.71 16.58 5.13
N GLY A 53 4.67 15.70 4.13
CA GLY A 53 3.69 15.72 3.06
C GLY A 53 2.28 15.26 3.48
N HIS A 54 1.47 14.85 2.51
CA HIS A 54 0.11 14.41 2.77
C HIS A 54 0.01 12.95 3.23
N LEU A 55 0.35 12.67 4.49
CA LEU A 55 0.30 11.35 5.15
C LEU A 55 -0.95 10.52 4.80
N THR A 56 -2.12 11.14 4.88
CA THR A 56 -3.43 10.50 4.64
C THR A 56 -3.58 9.86 3.27
N HIS A 57 -2.85 10.33 2.25
CA HIS A 57 -3.00 9.86 0.87
C HIS A 57 -2.24 8.56 0.61
N TRP A 58 -1.20 8.27 1.38
CA TRP A 58 -0.32 7.12 1.17
C TRP A 58 -0.31 6.12 2.33
N ASN A 59 -0.83 6.49 3.50
CA ASN A 59 -0.91 5.57 4.64
C ASN A 59 -1.87 4.39 4.37
N HIS A 60 -1.50 3.22 4.86
CA HIS A 60 -2.20 1.95 4.71
C HIS A 60 -2.34 1.19 6.04
N TYR A 61 -2.18 1.86 7.18
CA TYR A 61 -2.34 1.22 8.48
C TYR A 61 -3.77 0.75 8.74
N GLU A 62 -4.77 1.55 8.39
CA GLU A 62 -6.19 1.16 8.53
C GLU A 62 -6.76 0.48 7.26
N ASN A 63 -5.92 0.25 6.24
CA ASN A 63 -6.33 -0.43 5.01
C ASN A 63 -6.11 -1.95 5.10
N ASP A 64 -7.20 -2.71 5.19
CA ASP A 64 -7.22 -4.18 5.11
C ASP A 64 -7.40 -4.72 3.68
N GLY A 65 -7.61 -3.83 2.71
CA GLY A 65 -7.83 -4.13 1.31
C GLY A 65 -6.53 -4.22 0.48
N SER A 66 -6.63 -3.80 -0.78
CA SER A 66 -5.48 -3.73 -1.68
C SER A 66 -4.55 -2.58 -1.27
N ARG A 67 -3.25 -2.86 -1.16
CA ARG A 67 -2.19 -1.87 -0.85
C ARG A 67 -1.52 -1.30 -2.10
N THR A 68 -1.99 -1.69 -3.28
CA THR A 68 -1.44 -1.26 -4.56
C THR A 68 -2.58 -0.90 -5.50
N THR A 69 -2.25 -0.08 -6.50
CA THR A 69 -3.15 0.35 -7.58
C THR A 69 -3.40 -0.72 -8.64
N ASN A 70 -2.87 -1.94 -8.48
CA ASN A 70 -2.98 -3.04 -9.46
C ASN A 70 -4.42 -3.33 -9.90
N VAL A 71 -5.41 -3.18 -9.01
CA VAL A 71 -6.82 -3.41 -9.35
C VAL A 71 -7.31 -2.33 -10.33
N VAL A 72 -6.95 -1.08 -10.06
CA VAL A 72 -7.29 0.08 -10.90
C VAL A 72 -6.55 0.00 -12.23
N GLU A 73 -5.25 -0.30 -12.22
CA GLU A 73 -4.44 -0.52 -13.43
C GLU A 73 -4.98 -1.66 -14.29
N GLY A 74 -5.35 -2.78 -13.66
CA GLY A 74 -5.96 -3.91 -14.34
C GLY A 74 -7.30 -3.54 -15.00
N TRP A 75 -8.10 -2.72 -14.32
CA TRP A 75 -9.34 -2.19 -14.89
C TRP A 75 -9.07 -1.23 -16.05
N HIS A 76 -8.18 -0.24 -15.89
CA HIS A 76 -7.78 0.68 -16.98
C HIS A 76 -7.26 -0.09 -18.20
N HIS A 77 -6.40 -1.08 -17.99
CA HIS A 77 -5.87 -1.90 -19.06
C HIS A 77 -6.97 -2.68 -19.79
N LYS A 78 -7.90 -3.30 -19.06
CA LYS A 78 -9.09 -3.94 -19.65
C LYS A 78 -9.91 -2.92 -20.44
N PHE A 79 -10.18 -1.76 -19.84
CA PHE A 79 -10.99 -0.71 -20.44
C PHE A 79 -10.41 -0.21 -21.76
N ASN A 80 -9.11 0.12 -21.75
CA ASN A 80 -8.35 0.53 -22.93
C ASN A 80 -8.37 -0.51 -24.05
N ARG A 81 -8.30 -1.81 -23.72
CA ARG A 81 -8.43 -2.88 -24.73
C ARG A 81 -9.80 -2.96 -25.38
N MET A 82 -10.86 -2.51 -24.70
CA MET A 82 -12.19 -2.40 -25.32
C MET A 82 -12.32 -1.14 -26.16
N CYS A 83 -11.64 -0.06 -25.77
CA CYS A 83 -11.44 1.14 -26.58
C CYS A 83 -10.49 0.84 -27.77
N ARG A 84 -10.96 0.09 -28.77
CA ARG A 84 -10.15 -0.34 -29.94
C ARG A 84 -9.82 0.78 -30.93
N ARG A 85 -10.02 2.06 -30.58
CA ARG A 85 -9.77 3.22 -31.46
C ARG A 85 -8.84 4.21 -30.77
N PRO A 86 -7.87 4.82 -31.49
CA PRO A 86 -6.98 5.84 -30.93
C PRO A 86 -7.70 7.09 -30.41
N HIS A 87 -8.81 7.46 -31.06
CA HIS A 87 -9.62 8.63 -30.70
C HIS A 87 -11.11 8.25 -30.66
N PRO A 88 -11.60 7.62 -29.59
CA PRO A 88 -13.02 7.35 -29.43
C PRO A 88 -13.77 8.67 -29.25
N ASN A 89 -14.87 8.87 -29.97
CA ASN A 89 -15.74 10.00 -29.71
C ASN A 89 -16.53 9.80 -28.40
N ILE A 90 -17.13 10.88 -27.89
CA ILE A 90 -17.83 10.87 -26.61
C ILE A 90 -18.98 9.84 -26.57
N PHE A 91 -19.70 9.65 -27.68
CA PHE A 91 -20.80 8.68 -27.75
C PHE A 91 -20.31 7.24 -27.62
N MET A 92 -19.20 6.89 -28.30
CA MET A 92 -18.57 5.59 -28.15
C MET A 92 -18.08 5.36 -26.72
N PHE A 93 -17.49 6.38 -26.11
CA PHE A 93 -17.02 6.30 -24.72
C PHE A 93 -18.18 6.03 -23.75
N ILE A 94 -19.31 6.74 -23.90
CA ILE A 94 -20.53 6.51 -23.11
C ILE A 94 -21.02 5.06 -23.28
N GLN A 95 -21.08 4.55 -24.52
CA GLN A 95 -21.49 3.17 -24.78
C GLN A 95 -20.57 2.14 -24.11
N LEU A 96 -19.26 2.40 -24.09
CA LEU A 96 -18.29 1.52 -23.41
C LEU A 96 -18.45 1.55 -21.89
N ILE A 97 -18.73 2.71 -21.30
CA ILE A 97 -19.05 2.82 -19.87
C ILE A 97 -20.32 2.03 -19.55
N GLN A 98 -21.39 2.21 -20.32
CA GLN A 98 -22.65 1.47 -20.13
C GLN A 98 -22.43 -0.05 -20.21
N LYS A 99 -21.60 -0.51 -21.15
CA LYS A 99 -21.25 -1.91 -21.28
C LYS A 99 -20.47 -2.45 -20.07
N GLU A 100 -19.52 -1.68 -19.55
CA GLU A 100 -18.79 -2.07 -18.34
C GLU A 100 -19.66 -2.08 -17.10
N GLN A 101 -20.57 -1.10 -16.96
CA GLN A 101 -21.55 -1.07 -15.88
C GLN A 101 -22.42 -2.33 -15.92
N ALA A 102 -23.01 -2.66 -17.07
CA ALA A 102 -23.84 -3.85 -17.22
C ALA A 102 -23.07 -5.15 -16.91
N ALA A 103 -21.81 -5.25 -17.36
CA ALA A 103 -20.96 -6.39 -17.04
C ALA A 103 -20.65 -6.49 -15.53
N ASN A 104 -20.46 -5.36 -14.86
CA ASN A 104 -20.20 -5.32 -13.43
C ASN A 104 -21.44 -5.65 -12.60
N GLU A 105 -22.62 -5.16 -13.01
CA GLU A 105 -23.91 -5.51 -12.40
C GLU A 105 -24.20 -7.00 -12.51
N ALA A 106 -24.02 -7.60 -13.70
CA ALA A 106 -24.14 -9.04 -13.89
C ALA A 106 -23.20 -9.83 -12.97
N LYS A 107 -21.95 -9.35 -12.82
CA LYS A 107 -20.98 -9.94 -11.89
C LYS A 107 -21.44 -9.82 -10.43
N MET A 108 -21.97 -8.68 -10.00
CA MET A 108 -22.50 -8.50 -8.65
C MET A 108 -23.66 -9.45 -8.35
N ILE A 109 -24.59 -9.61 -9.29
CA ILE A 109 -25.70 -10.58 -9.18
C ILE A 109 -25.16 -12.01 -9.05
N GLN A 110 -24.19 -12.39 -9.89
CA GLN A 110 -23.57 -13.71 -9.83
C GLN A 110 -22.92 -13.97 -8.46
N LEU A 111 -22.25 -12.97 -7.88
CA LEU A 111 -21.65 -13.07 -6.55
C LEU A 111 -22.70 -13.21 -5.45
N ALA A 112 -23.77 -12.43 -5.52
CA ALA A 112 -24.89 -12.53 -4.58
C ALA A 112 -25.58 -13.91 -4.63
N ALA A 113 -25.61 -14.53 -5.82
CA ALA A 113 -26.13 -15.89 -6.03
C ALA A 113 -25.15 -17.02 -5.62
N GLY A 114 -24.04 -16.70 -4.95
CA GLY A 114 -23.05 -17.68 -4.49
C GLY A 114 -21.96 -18.01 -5.52
N GLY A 115 -21.77 -17.16 -6.53
CA GLY A 115 -20.69 -17.31 -7.51
C GLY A 115 -19.30 -17.35 -6.86
N VAL A 116 -18.47 -18.26 -7.33
CA VAL A 116 -17.13 -18.48 -6.75
C VAL A 116 -16.15 -17.39 -7.23
N VAL A 117 -15.56 -16.66 -6.29
CA VAL A 117 -14.43 -15.76 -6.56
C VAL A 117 -13.13 -16.53 -6.43
N ARG A 118 -12.22 -16.35 -7.41
CA ARG A 118 -10.86 -16.89 -7.29
C ARG A 118 -10.17 -16.24 -6.10
N PRO A 119 -9.71 -17.01 -5.10
CA PRO A 119 -9.05 -16.44 -3.95
C PRO A 119 -7.69 -15.84 -4.34
N LYS A 120 -7.26 -14.83 -3.58
CA LYS A 120 -5.91 -14.27 -3.70
C LYS A 120 -4.86 -15.38 -3.50
N LYS A 121 -3.74 -15.30 -4.25
CA LYS A 121 -2.64 -16.28 -4.14
C LYS A 121 -2.22 -16.45 -2.68
N LYS A 122 -1.94 -17.70 -2.27
CA LYS A 122 -1.63 -18.09 -0.88
C LYS A 122 -0.56 -17.19 -0.23
N LYS A 123 0.54 -16.90 -0.95
CA LYS A 123 1.63 -16.04 -0.46
C LYS A 123 1.16 -14.67 0.05
N TYR A 124 0.23 -14.04 -0.68
CA TYR A 124 -0.26 -12.72 -0.28
C TYR A 124 -1.25 -12.83 0.87
N ARG A 125 -2.09 -13.87 0.91
CA ARG A 125 -2.97 -14.11 2.07
C ARG A 125 -2.16 -14.32 3.36
N GLN A 126 -1.05 -15.04 3.26
CA GLN A 126 -0.13 -15.24 4.38
C GLN A 126 0.53 -13.93 4.81
N LEU A 127 1.00 -13.11 3.86
CA LEU A 127 1.53 -11.78 4.16
C LEU A 127 0.48 -10.90 4.86
N ASP A 128 -0.74 -10.84 4.32
CA ASP A 128 -1.84 -10.06 4.89
C ASP A 128 -2.17 -10.52 6.32
N SER A 129 -2.18 -11.83 6.56
CA SER A 129 -2.40 -12.41 7.88
C SER A 129 -1.29 -12.04 8.87
N ARG A 130 -0.02 -12.05 8.45
CA ARG A 130 1.13 -11.69 9.30
C ARG A 130 1.10 -10.20 9.66
N ILE A 131 0.82 -9.33 8.69
CA ILE A 131 0.69 -7.89 8.93
C ILE A 131 -0.47 -7.64 9.90
N ARG A 132 -1.64 -8.24 9.68
CA ARG A 132 -2.81 -8.09 10.56
C ARG A 132 -2.48 -8.50 12.00
N HIS A 133 -1.84 -9.66 12.17
CA HIS A 133 -1.43 -10.12 13.49
C HIS A 133 -0.47 -9.15 14.21
N LEU A 134 0.47 -8.53 13.49
CA LEU A 134 1.34 -7.51 14.06
C LEU A 134 0.55 -6.25 14.47
N LYS A 135 -0.40 -5.79 13.63
CA LYS A 135 -1.28 -4.66 13.96
C LYS A 135 -2.10 -4.95 15.22
N ASP A 136 -2.66 -6.15 15.32
CA ASP A 136 -3.46 -6.56 16.49
C ASP A 136 -2.61 -6.57 17.76
N ARG A 137 -1.37 -7.09 17.69
CA ARG A 137 -0.43 -7.07 18.81
C ARG A 137 -0.09 -5.65 19.27
N LEU A 138 0.13 -4.72 18.33
CA LEU A 138 0.38 -3.31 18.62
C LEU A 138 -0.85 -2.66 19.28
N ARG A 139 -2.05 -2.88 18.73
CA ARG A 139 -3.32 -2.36 19.27
C ARG A 139 -3.60 -2.86 20.68
N GLN A 140 -3.21 -4.10 20.99
CA GLN A 140 -3.35 -4.70 22.31
C GLN A 140 -2.23 -4.28 23.29
N GLY A 141 -1.23 -3.52 22.84
CA GLY A 141 -0.09 -3.12 23.66
C GLY A 141 0.86 -4.27 24.01
N THR A 142 0.79 -5.40 23.30
CA THR A 142 1.66 -6.56 23.53
C THR A 142 3.05 -6.44 22.91
N ILE A 143 3.24 -5.45 22.02
CA ILE A 143 4.52 -5.04 21.44
C ILE A 143 4.59 -3.53 21.40
N GLN A 144 5.81 -3.01 21.51
CA GLN A 144 6.06 -1.58 21.37
C GLN A 144 6.10 -1.15 19.90
N LEU A 145 5.93 0.15 19.65
CA LEU A 145 5.87 0.72 18.30
C LEU A 145 7.11 0.40 17.45
N MET A 146 8.31 0.55 18.02
CA MET A 146 9.56 0.27 17.30
C MET A 146 9.75 -1.23 17.03
N GLU A 147 9.35 -2.08 17.98
CA GLU A 147 9.36 -3.54 17.77
C GLU A 147 8.40 -3.94 16.65
N TYR A 148 7.21 -3.31 16.60
CA TYR A 148 6.26 -3.48 15.50
C TYR A 148 6.85 -3.03 14.17
N ALA A 149 7.43 -1.83 14.09
CA ALA A 149 8.02 -1.29 12.86
C ALA A 149 9.14 -2.20 12.32
N ASP A 150 10.04 -2.65 13.19
CA ASP A 150 11.15 -3.53 12.85
C ASP A 150 10.65 -4.94 12.45
N ALA A 151 9.62 -5.46 13.11
CA ALA A 151 9.00 -6.74 12.74
C ALA A 151 8.28 -6.65 11.38
N ALA A 152 7.53 -5.58 11.14
CA ALA A 152 6.78 -5.36 9.92
C ALA A 152 7.71 -5.11 8.72
N SER A 153 8.81 -4.37 8.91
CA SER A 153 9.78 -4.11 7.83
C SER A 153 10.44 -5.40 7.30
N ARG A 154 10.65 -6.39 8.18
CA ARG A 154 11.15 -7.73 7.79
C ARG A 154 10.15 -8.52 6.93
N LEU A 155 8.87 -8.17 6.96
CA LEU A 155 7.85 -8.79 6.09
C LEU A 155 7.87 -8.25 4.66
N LEU A 156 8.44 -7.06 4.44
CA LEU A 156 8.37 -6.36 3.16
C LEU A 156 9.38 -6.86 2.10
N HIS A 157 10.19 -7.87 2.41
CA HIS A 157 11.17 -8.48 1.49
C HIS A 157 11.99 -7.44 0.69
N LEU A 158 12.51 -6.44 1.42
CA LEU A 158 13.50 -5.49 0.91
C LEU A 158 14.86 -6.23 0.91
N GLU A 159 15.11 -6.96 -0.17
CA GLU A 159 16.41 -7.56 -0.48
C GLU A 159 17.36 -6.52 -1.07
#